data_AF-A0A9D9F243-F1
#
_entry.id   AF-A0A9D9F243-F1
#
_cell.length_a   1.000
_cell.length_b   1.000
_cell.length_c   1.000
_cell.angle_alpha   90.00
_cell.angle_beta   90.00
_cell.angle_gamma   90.00
#
_symmetry.space_group_name_H-M   'P 1'
#
loop_
_entity.id
_entity.type
_entity.pdbx_description
1 polymer ?
#
loop_
_entity_poly.entity_id
_entity_poly.type
_entity_poly.pdbx_seq_one_letter_code
_entity_poly.pdbx_strand_id
1 'polypeptide(L)'
;MQKRSNFYFKYPPNIQELDLASMVNLFRTRGEPKKADPGKHFACAVTHHLLREGKHWFGLHYSQKTWDNLLTKGSEGFPMTEAELNVLGKLYMAQDEAPHREIIEKSSGVTEKLAYLIVNDLRSFGFILEDEGGFLTITPRGEKALHGIARRIYEKRFMPEMLNNFELREDPTIERAQKSDQEQRSLF
;
A
#
# COMPACT_ATOMS: atom_id res chain seq x y z
N MET A 1 12.35 -4.60 8.46
CA MET A 1 13.16 -3.36 8.47
C MET A 1 12.53 -2.30 9.40
N GLN A 2 13.28 -1.41 10.06
CA GLN A 2 12.70 -0.38 10.96
C GLN A 2 12.26 0.88 10.20
N LYS A 3 11.02 1.34 10.45
CA LYS A 3 10.47 2.60 9.92
C LYS A 3 11.19 3.80 10.53
N ARG A 4 11.52 4.80 9.71
CA ARG A 4 12.23 6.03 10.12
C ARG A 4 11.30 7.24 10.25
N SER A 5 10.20 7.24 9.51
CA SER A 5 9.23 8.32 9.48
C SER A 5 7.82 7.77 9.70
N ASN A 6 6.99 8.56 10.38
CA ASN A 6 5.53 8.34 10.50
C ASN A 6 4.72 9.38 9.70
N PHE A 7 5.40 10.24 8.95
CA PHE A 7 4.81 11.35 8.22
C PHE A 7 4.53 10.95 6.76
N TYR A 8 3.39 10.29 6.54
CA TYR A 8 2.85 9.87 5.24
C TYR A 8 1.34 9.63 5.41
N PHE A 9 0.61 9.45 4.30
CA PHE A 9 -0.83 9.18 4.37
C PHE A 9 -1.09 7.80 4.99
N LYS A 10 -2.06 7.75 5.90
CA LYS A 10 -2.52 6.51 6.53
C LYS A 10 -4.03 6.42 6.38
N TYR A 11 -4.53 5.25 6.04
CA TYR A 11 -5.96 4.99 6.17
C TYR A 11 -6.36 5.02 7.66
N PRO A 12 -7.55 5.55 8.01
CA PRO A 12 -8.06 5.44 9.36
C PRO A 12 -8.10 3.98 9.82
N PRO A 13 -7.77 3.69 11.09
CA PRO A 13 -7.67 2.31 11.59
C PRO A 13 -9.01 1.58 11.66
N ASN A 14 -10.12 2.31 11.52
CA ASN A 14 -11.49 1.78 11.50
C ASN A 14 -12.15 1.90 10.12
N ILE A 15 -11.39 2.20 9.05
CA ILE A 15 -11.93 2.32 7.69
C ILE A 15 -12.70 1.08 7.25
N GLN A 16 -12.34 -0.10 7.75
CA GLN A 16 -12.99 -1.38 7.50
C GLN A 16 -14.43 -1.49 8.00
N GLU A 17 -14.82 -0.65 8.96
CA GLU A 17 -16.18 -0.63 9.50
C GLU A 17 -17.16 0.06 8.54
N LEU A 18 -16.64 0.82 7.56
CA LEU A 18 -17.46 1.49 6.56
C LEU A 18 -18.04 0.49 5.56
N ASP A 19 -19.28 0.74 5.14
CA ASP A 19 -19.85 0.06 4.00
C ASP A 19 -19.12 0.44 2.70
N LEU A 20 -19.28 -0.39 1.67
CA LEU A 20 -18.57 -0.21 0.40
C LEU A 20 -18.93 1.11 -0.29
N ALA A 21 -20.19 1.56 -0.21
CA ALA A 21 -20.62 2.78 -0.87
C ALA A 21 -20.00 4.01 -0.21
N SER A 22 -19.97 4.04 1.13
CA SER A 22 -19.26 5.08 1.89
C SER A 22 -17.77 5.11 1.55
N MET A 23 -17.12 3.95 1.48
CA MET A 23 -15.70 3.85 1.14
C MET A 23 -15.41 4.36 -0.27
N VAL A 24 -16.21 3.94 -1.27
CA VAL A 24 -16.11 4.42 -2.65
C VAL A 24 -16.25 5.93 -2.74
N ASN A 25 -17.21 6.50 -2.01
CA ASN A 25 -17.41 7.96 -1.99
C ASN A 25 -16.20 8.69 -1.41
N LEU A 26 -15.62 8.18 -0.31
CA LEU A 26 -14.41 8.75 0.28
C LEU A 26 -13.20 8.64 -0.67
N PHE A 27 -13.07 7.54 -1.42
CA PHE A 27 -12.03 7.41 -2.45
C PHE A 27 -12.20 8.46 -3.55
N ARG A 28 -13.41 8.70 -4.03
CA ARG A 28 -13.67 9.68 -5.10
C ARG A 28 -13.39 11.11 -4.68
N THR A 29 -13.75 11.45 -3.44
CA THR A 29 -13.64 12.82 -2.90
C THR A 29 -12.29 13.09 -2.20
N ARG A 30 -11.36 12.12 -2.20
CA ARG A 30 -10.05 12.28 -1.57
C ARG A 30 -9.27 13.39 -2.25
N GLY A 31 -8.65 14.26 -1.46
CA GLY A 31 -7.86 15.38 -1.97
C GLY A 31 -8.69 16.50 -2.60
N GLU A 32 -10.02 16.44 -2.56
CA GLU A 32 -10.85 17.58 -2.94
C GLU A 32 -10.77 18.67 -1.87
N PRO A 33 -10.77 19.97 -2.26
CA PRO A 33 -10.93 21.06 -1.32
C PRO A 33 -12.30 21.01 -0.65
N LYS A 34 -12.31 21.09 0.67
CA LYS A 34 -13.52 21.14 1.50
C LYS A 34 -13.51 22.39 2.35
N LYS A 35 -14.57 23.18 2.23
CA LYS A 35 -14.83 24.36 3.07
C LYS A 35 -15.72 23.96 4.25
N ALA A 36 -15.42 24.51 5.42
CA ALA A 36 -16.26 24.32 6.59
C ALA A 36 -17.55 25.13 6.44
N ASP A 37 -18.66 24.58 6.95
CA ASP A 37 -19.91 25.31 7.05
C ASP A 37 -19.72 26.61 7.86
N PRO A 38 -20.55 27.64 7.62
CA PRO A 38 -20.54 28.84 8.45
C PRO A 38 -20.60 28.53 9.94
N GLY A 39 -19.70 29.10 10.74
CA GLY A 39 -19.60 28.86 12.18
C GLY A 39 -18.86 27.57 12.58
N LYS A 40 -18.50 26.70 11.63
CA LYS A 40 -17.72 25.49 11.88
C LYS A 40 -16.27 25.67 11.41
N HIS A 41 -15.39 24.85 11.98
CA HIS A 41 -13.99 24.73 11.59
C HIS A 41 -13.61 23.25 11.62
N PHE A 42 -12.65 22.88 10.77
CA PHE A 42 -11.97 21.60 10.89
C PHE A 42 -10.59 21.83 11.52
N ALA A 43 -10.01 20.82 12.17
CA ALA A 43 -8.61 20.86 12.57
C ALA A 43 -7.75 20.09 11.56
N CYS A 44 -6.56 20.59 11.27
CA CYS A 44 -5.58 19.84 10.49
C CYS A 44 -5.13 18.60 11.28
N ALA A 45 -5.20 17.40 10.70
CA ALA A 45 -4.85 16.14 11.35
C ALA A 45 -3.38 16.02 11.79
N VAL A 46 -2.50 16.92 11.33
CA VAL A 46 -1.07 16.93 11.69
C VAL A 46 -0.72 18.10 12.58
N THR A 47 -1.10 19.31 12.16
CA THR A 47 -0.69 20.54 12.85
C THR A 47 -1.67 20.97 13.94
N HIS A 48 -2.87 20.38 13.94
CA HIS A 48 -3.99 20.72 14.81
C HIS A 48 -4.48 22.18 14.70
N HIS A 49 -3.97 22.94 13.73
CA HIS A 49 -4.47 24.28 13.44
C HIS A 49 -5.90 24.22 12.90
N LEU A 50 -6.72 25.19 13.31
CA LEU A 50 -8.07 25.36 12.78
C LEU A 50 -8.03 25.83 11.33
N LEU A 51 -8.89 25.23 10.51
CA LEU A 51 -9.01 25.42 9.09
C LEU A 51 -10.45 25.82 8.76
N ARG A 52 -10.60 26.84 7.92
CA ARG A 52 -11.86 27.13 7.22
C ARG A 52 -11.95 26.38 5.89
N GLU A 53 -10.82 26.02 5.32
CA GLU A 53 -10.69 25.25 4.09
C GLU A 53 -9.51 24.29 4.19
N GLY A 54 -9.67 23.08 3.67
CA GLY A 54 -8.61 22.08 3.67
C GLY A 54 -8.87 20.94 2.70
N LYS A 55 -7.89 20.08 2.53
CA LYS A 55 -7.98 18.86 1.73
C LYS A 55 -8.55 17.73 2.56
N HIS A 56 -9.48 16.98 1.98
CA HIS A 56 -10.14 15.86 2.64
C HIS A 56 -9.41 14.52 2.41
N TRP A 57 -9.38 13.65 3.42
CA TRP A 57 -8.82 12.30 3.34
C TRP A 57 -9.54 11.38 4.33
N PHE A 58 -10.51 10.59 3.88
CA PHE A 58 -11.19 9.57 4.69
C PHE A 58 -11.61 10.07 6.09
N GLY A 59 -12.29 11.22 6.15
CA GLY A 59 -12.70 11.86 7.41
C GLY A 59 -11.67 12.81 8.04
N LEU A 60 -10.39 12.70 7.67
CA LEU A 60 -9.33 13.61 8.10
C LEU A 60 -9.25 14.83 7.18
N HIS A 61 -8.70 15.93 7.73
CA HIS A 61 -8.55 17.20 7.02
C HIS A 61 -7.12 17.70 7.13
N TYR A 62 -6.60 18.25 6.04
CA TYR A 62 -5.23 18.76 5.97
C TYR A 62 -5.23 20.17 5.41
N SER A 63 -4.33 21.03 5.92
CA SER A 63 -4.02 22.27 5.21
C SER A 63 -3.37 21.94 3.87
N GLN A 64 -3.48 22.82 2.87
CA GLN A 64 -2.82 22.63 1.57
C GLN A 64 -1.32 22.37 1.74
N LYS A 65 -0.64 23.19 2.56
CA LYS A 65 0.78 23.03 2.87
C LYS A 65 1.12 21.66 3.46
N THR A 66 0.30 21.16 4.38
CA THR A 66 0.51 19.83 5.00
C THR A 66 0.27 18.71 3.99
N TRP A 67 -0.78 18.83 3.18
CA TRP A 67 -1.10 17.87 2.13
C TRP A 67 0.08 17.72 1.16
N ASP A 68 0.59 18.84 0.66
CA ASP A 68 1.71 18.87 -0.29
C ASP A 68 2.99 18.25 0.31
N ASN A 69 3.23 18.46 1.61
CA ASN A 69 4.37 17.86 2.31
C ASN A 69 4.21 16.35 2.55
N LEU A 70 2.97 15.84 2.60
CA LEU A 70 2.67 14.41 2.75
C LEU A 70 2.73 13.65 1.41
N LEU A 71 2.52 14.34 0.29
CA LEU A 71 2.57 13.74 -1.03
C LEU A 71 3.91 13.04 -1.28
N THR A 72 3.81 11.82 -1.79
CA THR A 72 4.99 11.01 -2.09
C THR A 72 5.66 11.51 -3.36
N LYS A 73 6.97 11.72 -3.31
CA LYS A 73 7.74 12.09 -4.50
C LYS A 73 7.70 10.95 -5.50
N GLY A 74 7.39 11.24 -6.76
CA GLY A 74 7.34 10.24 -7.83
C GLY A 74 5.99 9.52 -7.95
N SER A 75 4.98 9.84 -7.12
CA SER A 75 3.61 9.34 -7.27
C SER A 75 2.68 10.30 -8.02
N GLU A 76 3.21 11.37 -8.63
CA GLU A 76 2.43 12.35 -9.41
C GLU A 76 1.23 12.94 -8.65
N GLY A 77 1.40 13.17 -7.34
CA GLY A 77 0.34 13.71 -6.49
C GLY A 77 -0.63 12.66 -5.96
N PHE A 78 -0.43 11.37 -6.28
CA PHE A 78 -1.19 10.29 -5.67
C PHE A 78 -0.78 10.11 -4.19
N PRO A 79 -1.73 10.14 -3.24
CA PRO A 79 -1.47 9.95 -1.82
C PRO A 79 -1.21 8.46 -1.51
N MET A 80 0.06 8.10 -1.40
CA MET A 80 0.51 6.73 -1.12
C MET A 80 0.49 6.42 0.38
N THR A 81 0.05 5.20 0.74
CA THR A 81 0.12 4.63 2.09
C THR A 81 0.98 3.36 2.11
N GLU A 82 1.06 2.70 3.26
CA GLU A 82 1.70 1.38 3.37
C GLU A 82 0.99 0.29 2.55
N ALA A 83 -0.32 0.38 2.37
CA ALA A 83 -1.06 -0.61 1.60
C ALA A 83 -0.65 -0.59 0.13
N GLU A 84 -0.49 0.61 -0.46
CA GLU A 84 0.03 0.75 -1.82
C GLU A 84 1.51 0.35 -1.92
N LEU A 85 2.32 0.59 -0.88
CA LEU A 85 3.68 0.06 -0.80
C LEU A 85 3.68 -1.47 -0.87
N ASN A 86 2.78 -2.14 -0.14
CA ASN A 86 2.68 -3.59 -0.15
C ASN A 86 2.28 -4.14 -1.52
N VAL A 87 1.24 -3.56 -2.12
CA VAL A 87 0.73 -3.97 -3.45
C VAL A 87 1.81 -3.78 -4.52
N LEU A 88 2.38 -2.59 -4.63
CA LEU A 88 3.41 -2.31 -5.64
C LEU A 88 4.69 -3.12 -5.38
N GLY A 89 5.09 -3.28 -4.13
CA GLY A 89 6.29 -4.06 -3.80
C GLY A 89 6.14 -5.54 -4.10
N LYS A 90 4.95 -6.13 -3.91
CA LYS A 90 4.69 -7.52 -4.31
C LYS A 90 4.73 -7.68 -5.83
N LEU A 91 4.15 -6.76 -6.58
CA LEU A 91 4.25 -6.76 -8.04
C LEU A 91 5.68 -6.56 -8.55
N TYR A 92 6.44 -5.69 -7.90
CA TYR A 92 7.86 -5.47 -8.21
C TYR A 92 8.72 -6.71 -7.99
N MET A 93 8.38 -7.54 -7.00
CA MET A 93 9.08 -8.81 -6.75
C MET A 93 8.65 -9.94 -7.69
N ALA A 94 7.51 -9.81 -8.35
CA ALA A 94 6.91 -10.84 -9.18
C ALA A 94 7.02 -10.50 -10.69
N GLN A 95 8.13 -9.87 -11.10
CA GLN A 95 8.35 -9.51 -12.51
C GLN A 95 8.57 -10.74 -13.41
N ASP A 96 9.06 -11.84 -12.85
CA ASP A 96 9.28 -13.09 -13.60
C ASP A 96 7.97 -13.85 -13.89
N GLU A 97 7.00 -13.77 -12.97
CA GLU A 97 5.67 -14.39 -13.10
C GLU A 97 4.61 -13.46 -12.53
N ALA A 98 3.84 -12.83 -13.44
CA ALA A 98 2.79 -11.90 -13.05
C ALA A 98 1.74 -12.60 -12.18
N PRO A 99 1.45 -12.12 -10.96
CA PRO A 99 0.50 -12.76 -10.07
C PRO A 99 -0.94 -12.37 -10.42
N HIS A 100 -1.87 -13.30 -10.17
CA HIS A 100 -3.29 -13.01 -10.28
C HIS A 100 -3.71 -11.97 -9.23
N ARG A 101 -4.65 -11.10 -9.60
CA ARG A 101 -5.18 -10.00 -8.79
C ARG A 101 -5.52 -10.40 -7.35
N GLU A 102 -6.20 -11.53 -7.19
CA GLU A 102 -6.65 -12.01 -5.88
C GLU A 102 -5.48 -12.20 -4.89
N ILE A 103 -4.32 -12.66 -5.38
CA ILE A 103 -3.12 -12.85 -4.56
C ILE A 103 -2.58 -11.50 -4.09
N ILE A 104 -2.58 -10.51 -4.98
CA ILE A 104 -2.13 -9.15 -4.69
C ILE A 104 -3.04 -8.45 -3.70
N GLU A 105 -4.36 -8.56 -3.85
CA GLU A 105 -5.33 -7.97 -2.92
C GLU A 105 -5.13 -8.51 -1.50
N LYS A 106 -4.92 -9.83 -1.33
CA LYS A 106 -4.62 -10.47 -0.04
C LYS A 106 -3.31 -9.99 0.58
N SER A 107 -2.35 -9.58 -0.24
CA SER A 107 -1.03 -9.13 0.22
C SER A 107 -0.97 -7.66 0.66
N SER A 108 -2.04 -6.89 0.43
CA SER A 108 -2.10 -5.45 0.72
C SER A 108 -2.01 -5.09 2.21
N GLY A 109 -2.37 -6.03 3.09
CA GLY A 109 -2.41 -5.81 4.54
C GLY A 109 -3.65 -5.04 5.03
N VAL A 110 -4.69 -4.96 4.20
CA VAL A 110 -5.99 -4.36 4.52
C VAL A 110 -7.14 -5.31 4.20
N THR A 111 -8.38 -4.93 4.51
CA THR A 111 -9.56 -5.75 4.19
C THR A 111 -9.77 -5.88 2.68
N GLU A 112 -10.39 -6.97 2.24
CA GLU A 112 -10.64 -7.27 0.81
C GLU A 112 -11.33 -6.12 0.07
N LYS A 113 -12.34 -5.50 0.70
CA LYS A 113 -13.04 -4.34 0.12
C LYS A 113 -12.10 -3.16 -0.14
N LEU A 114 -11.22 -2.85 0.82
CA LEU A 114 -10.26 -1.76 0.68
C LEU A 114 -9.16 -2.12 -0.33
N ALA A 115 -8.67 -3.36 -0.29
CA ALA A 115 -7.69 -3.87 -1.24
C ALA A 115 -8.20 -3.75 -2.69
N TYR A 116 -9.45 -4.11 -2.94
CA TYR A 116 -10.10 -3.98 -4.23
C TYR A 116 -10.11 -2.53 -4.74
N LEU A 117 -10.46 -1.58 -3.87
CA LEU A 117 -10.44 -0.15 -4.22
C LEU A 117 -9.03 0.34 -4.50
N ILE A 118 -8.05 -0.05 -3.68
CA ILE A 118 -6.64 0.31 -3.86
C ILE A 118 -6.11 -0.18 -5.20
N VAL A 119 -6.30 -1.46 -5.53
CA VAL A 119 -5.81 -2.04 -6.79
C VAL A 119 -6.46 -1.36 -8.00
N ASN A 120 -7.77 -1.09 -7.95
CA ASN A 120 -8.46 -0.36 -9.02
C ASN A 120 -7.94 1.06 -9.22
N ASP A 121 -7.64 1.74 -8.12
CA ASP A 121 -7.12 3.10 -8.13
C ASP A 121 -5.68 3.11 -8.67
N LEU A 122 -4.81 2.20 -8.21
CA LEU A 122 -3.46 2.04 -8.75
C LEU A 122 -3.47 1.76 -10.27
N ARG A 123 -4.42 0.96 -10.75
CA ARG A 123 -4.63 0.70 -12.18
C ARG A 123 -5.07 1.96 -12.91
N SER A 124 -6.05 2.68 -12.37
CA SER A 124 -6.60 3.91 -12.97
C SER A 124 -5.57 5.02 -13.10
N PHE A 125 -4.61 5.08 -12.17
CA PHE A 125 -3.48 6.01 -12.21
C PHE A 125 -2.27 5.48 -13.01
N GLY A 126 -2.40 4.30 -13.64
CA GLY A 126 -1.37 3.73 -14.51
C GLY A 126 -0.11 3.25 -13.78
N PHE A 127 -0.19 2.98 -12.48
CA PHE A 127 0.93 2.40 -11.72
C PHE A 127 1.05 0.89 -11.95
N ILE A 128 -0.04 0.24 -12.33
CA ILE A 128 -0.10 -1.19 -12.63
C ILE A 128 -0.92 -1.41 -13.90
N LEU A 129 -0.68 -2.52 -14.58
CA LEU A 129 -1.49 -3.03 -15.69
C LEU A 129 -2.15 -4.33 -15.26
N GLU A 130 -3.34 -4.57 -15.80
CA GLU A 130 -4.12 -5.78 -15.61
C GLU A 130 -4.46 -6.32 -16.99
N ASP A 131 -4.14 -7.59 -17.24
CA ASP A 131 -4.50 -8.25 -18.50
C ASP A 131 -5.92 -8.83 -18.47
N GLU A 132 -6.36 -9.43 -19.58
CA GLU A 132 -7.69 -10.05 -19.69
C GLU A 132 -7.88 -11.25 -18.75
N GLY A 133 -6.78 -11.88 -18.33
CA GLY A 133 -6.76 -13.00 -17.40
C GLY A 133 -6.74 -12.60 -15.92
N GLY A 134 -6.71 -11.30 -15.61
CA GLY A 134 -6.64 -10.79 -14.23
C GLY A 134 -5.24 -10.84 -13.62
N PHE A 135 -4.19 -10.99 -14.43
CA PHE A 135 -2.81 -10.92 -13.98
C PHE A 135 -2.30 -9.48 -13.98
N LEU A 136 -1.55 -9.14 -12.92
CA LEU A 136 -1.12 -7.78 -12.66
C LEU A 136 0.39 -7.62 -12.87
N THR A 137 0.79 -6.51 -13.51
CA THR A 137 2.20 -6.13 -13.65
C THR A 137 2.42 -4.68 -13.19
N ILE A 138 3.58 -4.40 -12.62
CA ILE A 138 3.96 -3.03 -12.25
C ILE A 138 4.46 -2.27 -13.48
N THR A 139 4.09 -1.00 -13.61
CA THR A 139 4.64 -0.13 -14.67
C THR A 139 5.90 0.59 -14.18
N PRO A 140 6.76 1.13 -15.07
CA PRO A 140 7.89 1.98 -14.66
C PRO A 140 7.47 3.18 -13.81
N ARG A 141 6.25 3.68 -14.03
CA ARG A 141 5.63 4.72 -13.20
C ARG A 141 5.32 4.20 -11.80
N GLY A 142 4.76 2.99 -11.69
CA GLY A 142 4.55 2.30 -10.43
C GLY A 142 5.84 2.06 -9.65
N GLU A 143 6.91 1.65 -10.32
CA GLU A 143 8.23 1.45 -9.69
C GLU A 143 8.78 2.75 -9.08
N LYS A 144 8.64 3.85 -9.81
CA LYS A 144 9.02 5.18 -9.32
C LYS A 144 8.21 5.58 -8.08
N ALA A 145 6.91 5.32 -8.09
CA ALA A 145 6.03 5.57 -6.94
C ALA A 145 6.40 4.69 -5.74
N LEU A 146 6.68 3.39 -5.97
CA LEU A 146 7.13 2.42 -4.96
C LEU A 146 8.41 2.89 -4.26
N HIS A 147 9.42 3.27 -5.03
CA HIS A 147 10.66 3.81 -4.46
C HIS A 147 10.43 5.15 -3.73
N GLY A 148 9.46 5.94 -4.20
CA GLY A 148 9.04 7.18 -3.53
C GLY A 148 8.52 6.92 -2.12
N ILE A 149 7.54 6.02 -1.98
CA ILE A 149 6.92 5.71 -0.68
C ILE A 149 7.90 4.97 0.24
N ALA A 150 8.75 4.09 -0.31
CA ALA A 150 9.83 3.47 0.44
C ALA A 150 10.79 4.51 1.04
N ARG A 151 11.23 5.51 0.26
CA ARG A 151 12.09 6.59 0.76
C ARG A 151 11.37 7.44 1.81
N ARG A 152 10.07 7.67 1.65
CA ARG A 152 9.25 8.45 2.59
C ARG A 152 9.14 7.80 3.97
N ILE A 153 9.03 6.46 4.03
CA ILE A 153 8.83 5.70 5.28
C ILE A 153 10.16 5.26 5.88
N TYR A 154 11.09 4.82 5.04
CA TYR A 154 12.31 4.09 5.42
C TYR A 154 13.61 4.83 5.08
N GLU A 155 13.54 5.97 4.38
CA GLU A 155 14.71 6.75 3.90
C GLU A 155 15.63 5.98 2.93
N LYS A 156 15.14 4.86 2.38
CA LYS A 156 15.87 4.01 1.43
C LYS A 156 15.00 3.70 0.20
N ARG A 157 15.63 3.25 -0.89
CA ARG A 157 14.90 2.62 -2.00
C ARG A 157 14.24 1.35 -1.49
N PHE A 158 13.17 0.95 -2.17
CA PHE A 158 12.43 -0.27 -1.85
C PHE A 158 13.37 -1.48 -1.76
N MET A 159 13.18 -2.28 -0.72
CA MET A 159 13.78 -3.59 -0.54
C MET A 159 12.68 -4.55 -0.04
N PRO A 160 12.70 -5.83 -0.42
CA PRO A 160 11.65 -6.80 -0.07
C PRO A 160 11.28 -6.86 1.43
N GLU A 161 12.26 -6.66 2.32
CA GLU A 161 12.09 -6.71 3.79
C GLU A 161 11.30 -5.52 4.37
N MET A 162 10.85 -4.61 3.50
CA MET A 162 9.95 -3.50 3.84
C MET A 162 8.47 -3.88 3.78
N LEU A 163 8.12 -5.04 3.21
CA LEU A 163 6.76 -5.53 3.10
C LEU A 163 6.28 -6.13 4.42
N ASN A 164 5.01 -5.90 4.77
CA ASN A 164 4.43 -6.39 6.03
C ASN A 164 4.40 -7.94 6.13
N ASN A 165 4.37 -8.62 4.98
CA ASN A 165 4.31 -10.09 4.85
C ASN A 165 5.50 -10.62 4.02
N PHE A 166 6.71 -10.14 4.31
CA PHE A 166 7.91 -10.72 3.73
C PHE A 166 8.28 -12.01 4.46
N GLU A 167 7.93 -13.14 3.86
CA GLU A 167 8.54 -14.43 4.17
C GLU A 167 9.70 -14.63 3.19
N LEU A 168 10.90 -14.93 3.72
CA LEU A 168 11.98 -15.47 2.89
C LEU A 168 11.44 -16.78 2.32
N ARG A 169 11.24 -16.85 0.99
CA ARG A 169 11.16 -18.16 0.34
C ARG A 169 12.52 -18.81 0.53
N GLU A 170 12.67 -19.61 1.58
CA GLU A 170 13.69 -20.66 1.56
C GLU A 170 13.25 -21.60 0.45
N ASP A 171 13.92 -21.54 -0.70
CA ASP A 171 13.81 -22.61 -1.68
C ASP A 171 14.06 -23.92 -0.91
N PRO A 172 13.16 -24.92 -0.99
CA PRO A 172 13.39 -26.18 -0.32
C PRO A 172 14.63 -26.83 -0.95
N THR A 173 15.78 -26.64 -0.32
CA THR A 173 17.00 -27.39 -0.65
C THR A 173 16.68 -28.87 -0.53
N ILE A 174 16.63 -29.57 -1.67
CA ILE A 174 16.29 -31.00 -1.82
C ILE A 174 17.29 -31.91 -1.05
N GLU A 175 18.34 -31.37 -0.44
CA GLU A 175 19.48 -32.13 0.11
C GLU A 175 19.30 -32.74 1.52
N ARG A 176 18.09 -32.79 2.10
CA ARG A 176 17.89 -33.44 3.43
C ARG A 176 17.08 -34.74 3.43
N ALA A 177 16.73 -35.29 2.27
CA ALA A 177 16.03 -36.57 2.17
C ALA A 177 16.94 -37.81 1.99
N GLN A 178 18.27 -37.68 2.03
CA GLN A 178 19.20 -38.82 1.89
C GLN A 178 19.92 -39.27 3.17
N LYS A 179 19.59 -38.71 4.34
CA LYS A 179 20.25 -39.08 5.62
C LYS A 179 19.39 -39.82 6.64
N SER A 180 18.17 -40.26 6.29
CA SER A 180 17.34 -41.07 7.19
C SER A 180 17.27 -42.56 6.85
N ASP A 181 17.90 -43.03 5.77
CA ASP A 181 17.78 -44.43 5.31
C ASP A 181 18.94 -45.36 5.71
N GLN A 182 19.86 -44.92 6.58
CA GLN A 182 20.99 -45.76 7.02
C GLN A 182 20.86 -46.40 8.42
N GLU A 183 19.81 -46.12 9.20
CA GLU A 183 19.71 -46.64 10.58
C GLU A 183 18.62 -47.71 10.83
N GLN A 184 18.09 -48.35 9.78
CA GLN A 184 17.22 -49.52 9.93
C GLN A 184 17.67 -50.72 9.10
N ARG A 185 18.85 -51.26 9.40
CA ARG A 185 19.15 -52.70 9.18
C ARG A 185 20.09 -53.25 10.25
N SER A 186 19.49 -53.82 11.29
CA SER A 186 20.06 -55.00 11.97
C SER A 186 18.94 -55.74 12.69
N LEU A 187 18.36 -56.72 12.00
CA LEU A 187 17.59 -57.82 12.60
C LEU A 187 18.60 -58.84 13.13
N PHE A 188 18.67 -59.01 14.46
CA PHE A 188 18.82 -60.29 15.16
C PHE A 188 18.46 -60.08 16.63
#